data_AF-A0AAW8ZV97-F1
#
_entry.id   AF-A0AAW8ZV97-F1
#
_cell.length_a   1.000
_cell.length_b   1.000
_cell.length_c   1.000
_cell.angle_alpha   90.00
_cell.angle_beta   90.00
_cell.angle_gamma   90.00
#
_symmetry.space_group_name_H-M   'P 1'
#
loop_
_entity.id
_entity.type
_entity.pdbx_description
1 polymer ?
#
loop_
_entity_poly.entity_id
_entity_poly.type
_entity_poly.pdbx_seq_one_letter_code
_entity_poly.pdbx_strand_id
1 'polypeptide(L)'
;MNVSVGEIQKASCQFCNKKGLPVLPLRYALARQGMGGAPSVASPFVVAEKEQRKEQFSLPKDLADYTLRILREGYLYVYDEFRKEWAAYVVTQGGYLFEFDPDAQVPPGGWGKVNFNCSRAGDAFIARCITVKDAARATKIWLGFSDVTWTPDVLKKNADAAYRQAHMRCIDIAQWRAGGELKHAADFSELASRVAEYATTPEKLHGETKAYVNKLLPVPFKSAGELNGNDAIAKRARQASSKLLQQLLPAAAGAALAGKGRVTSAAWAFSTQPFYADGSDAAEMVKWATQAASPFRAALVALDDPAGVAIELNGLALQRSTEFSEDPQRKWKHETAVLIDALQEAVQHGAVEDDVRWNTAMSRTADGMANIDESQSVADAGSYLWTSMTEGSQAAMRERIAKQQQREQARAQEDARIRERSEANAAALGKEEWKKYTKYFDQNAQRRVVEQEYPQQLEAFGTNVLAKLDAPYIAWLKSTSLSNYLSHNFDPNALDSGASYTALATQMLSSASGRGAVFDYLLESLQQDPSKPESWVTRALNLNYAPLIQATWNDAAKKGSETDPFLPEFVEKFHDKFKDVLVAGAKGELTKPYTDGIARLMYQLSGPIVHELG
;
A
#
# COMPACT_ATOMS: atom_id res chain seq x y z
N MET A 1 30.98 -6.63 -61.56
CA MET A 1 30.72 -5.38 -60.84
C MET A 1 30.49 -5.73 -59.38
N ASN A 2 31.45 -5.40 -58.52
CA ASN A 2 31.30 -5.52 -57.07
C ASN A 2 30.38 -4.40 -56.61
N VAL A 3 29.20 -4.75 -56.07
CA VAL A 3 28.37 -3.80 -55.34
C VAL A 3 28.77 -3.91 -53.87
N SER A 4 29.51 -2.91 -53.40
CA SER A 4 29.80 -2.67 -52.00
C SER A 4 28.50 -2.59 -51.21
N VAL A 5 28.28 -3.55 -50.30
CA VAL A 5 27.24 -3.45 -49.28
C VAL A 5 27.67 -2.31 -48.35
N GLY A 6 26.94 -1.20 -48.42
CA GLY A 6 27.17 -0.04 -47.58
C GLY A 6 27.12 -0.41 -46.10
N GLU A 7 28.06 0.13 -45.33
CA GLU A 7 28.06 0.07 -43.87
C GLU A 7 26.71 0.58 -43.35
N ILE A 8 25.98 -0.30 -42.67
CA ILE A 8 24.81 0.10 -41.88
C ILE A 8 25.35 0.98 -40.74
N GLN A 9 25.15 2.30 -40.84
CA GLN A 9 25.34 3.21 -39.71
C GLN A 9 24.52 2.68 -38.53
N LYS A 10 25.20 2.18 -37.49
CA LYS A 10 24.56 1.80 -36.23
C LYS A 10 23.86 3.02 -35.66
N ALA A 11 22.53 2.97 -35.54
CA ALA A 11 21.79 3.88 -34.69
C ALA A 11 22.45 3.90 -33.30
N SER A 12 22.77 5.10 -32.79
CA SER A 12 23.40 5.25 -31.48
C SER A 12 22.49 4.73 -30.38
N CYS A 13 22.95 3.74 -29.61
CA CYS A 13 22.18 3.17 -28.50
C CYS A 13 22.00 4.20 -27.37
N GLN A 14 20.75 4.51 -27.00
CA GLN A 14 20.40 5.48 -25.95
C GLN A 14 20.76 5.04 -24.52
N PHE A 15 21.09 3.76 -24.33
CA PHE A 15 21.64 3.27 -23.06
C PHE A 15 23.16 3.42 -22.99
N CYS A 16 23.85 3.14 -24.09
CA CYS A 16 25.30 2.87 -24.08
C CYS A 16 26.14 3.95 -24.77
N ASN A 17 25.55 4.84 -25.57
CA ASN A 17 26.27 5.92 -26.24
C ASN A 17 26.55 7.10 -25.29
N LYS A 18 27.25 6.81 -24.20
CA LYS A 18 27.58 7.77 -23.15
C LYS A 18 29.10 7.91 -23.05
N LYS A 19 29.59 9.15 -22.94
CA LYS A 19 31.02 9.47 -22.86
C LYS A 19 31.24 10.61 -21.87
N GLY A 20 32.24 10.47 -21.01
CA GLY A 20 32.56 11.43 -19.97
C GLY A 20 32.78 10.75 -18.63
N LEU A 21 32.83 11.54 -17.56
CA LEU A 21 33.04 11.04 -16.20
C LEU A 21 31.81 10.26 -15.72
N PRO A 22 31.92 8.96 -15.41
CA PRO A 22 30.80 8.17 -14.92
C PRO A 22 30.35 8.61 -13.52
N VAL A 23 29.05 8.76 -13.35
CA VAL A 23 28.39 8.95 -12.07
C VAL A 23 27.24 7.95 -11.95
N LEU A 24 27.24 7.13 -10.92
CA LEU A 24 26.12 6.24 -10.60
C LEU A 24 25.15 6.99 -9.66
N PRO A 25 23.96 7.39 -10.16
CA PRO A 25 22.94 7.95 -9.29
C PRO A 25 22.30 6.85 -8.44
N LEU A 26 22.15 7.15 -7.16
CA LEU A 26 21.59 6.31 -6.12
C LEU A 26 20.46 7.07 -5.43
N ARG A 27 19.70 6.39 -4.57
CA ARG A 27 18.69 7.01 -3.70
C ARG A 27 18.84 6.51 -2.27
N TYR A 28 18.37 7.33 -1.34
CA TYR A 28 18.10 6.88 0.02
C TYR A 28 16.91 5.92 0.03
N ALA A 29 17.05 4.83 0.76
CA ALA A 29 16.05 3.78 0.91
C ALA A 29 16.13 3.21 2.33
N LEU A 30 15.20 2.31 2.65
CA LEU A 30 15.14 1.58 3.91
C LEU A 30 15.72 0.18 3.75
N ALA A 31 16.37 -0.31 4.79
CA ALA A 31 16.75 -1.69 4.98
C ALA A 31 16.17 -2.20 6.30
N ARG A 32 15.77 -3.47 6.32
CA ARG A 32 15.36 -4.13 7.55
C ARG A 32 16.59 -4.45 8.39
N GLN A 33 16.47 -4.21 9.70
CA GLN A 33 17.51 -4.60 10.64
C GLN A 33 17.79 -6.11 10.52
N GLY A 34 19.08 -6.46 10.40
CA GLY A 34 19.53 -7.86 10.43
C GLY A 34 19.17 -8.71 9.20
N MET A 35 18.69 -8.11 8.11
CA MET A 35 18.31 -8.82 6.89
C MET A 35 18.93 -8.19 5.64
N GLY A 36 19.11 -8.98 4.59
CA GLY A 36 19.52 -8.53 3.26
C GLY A 36 21.01 -8.23 3.09
N GLY A 37 21.75 -8.07 4.19
CA GLY A 37 23.14 -7.62 4.16
C GLY A 37 23.32 -6.20 3.63
N ALA A 38 22.27 -5.37 3.74
CA ALA A 38 22.29 -3.99 3.26
C ALA A 38 23.23 -3.12 4.13
N PRO A 39 24.15 -2.36 3.52
CA PRO A 39 24.99 -1.44 4.28
C PRO A 39 24.18 -0.27 4.83
N SER A 40 24.32 0.02 6.12
CA SER A 40 23.72 1.20 6.72
C SER A 40 24.37 2.48 6.16
N VAL A 41 23.57 3.52 5.95
CA VAL A 41 24.05 4.83 5.51
C VAL A 41 25.06 5.37 6.52
N ALA A 42 26.19 5.86 6.01
CA ALA A 42 27.23 6.51 6.77
C ALA A 42 27.83 7.67 5.96
N SER A 43 28.61 8.53 6.62
CA SER A 43 29.33 9.64 5.98
C SER A 43 30.02 9.18 4.67
N PRO A 44 29.94 9.96 3.58
CA PRO A 44 29.46 11.34 3.48
C PRO A 44 27.96 11.50 3.17
N PHE A 45 27.19 10.41 3.22
CA PHE A 45 25.75 10.40 2.96
C PHE A 45 24.97 10.82 4.21
N VAL A 46 24.04 11.75 4.07
CA VAL A 46 23.31 12.36 5.18
C VAL A 46 21.80 12.38 4.91
N VAL A 47 21.06 11.49 5.56
CA VAL A 47 19.60 11.47 5.44
C VAL A 47 19.00 12.73 6.05
N ALA A 48 17.93 13.26 5.44
CA ALA A 48 17.20 14.43 5.92
C ALA A 48 18.11 15.67 6.12
N GLU A 49 19.14 15.84 5.28
CA GLU A 49 20.08 16.97 5.40
C GLU A 49 19.36 18.32 5.41
N LYS A 50 18.33 18.45 4.56
CA LYS A 50 17.54 19.67 4.31
C LYS A 50 16.48 19.93 5.38
N GLU A 51 16.31 19.04 6.36
CA GLU A 51 15.26 19.14 7.38
C GLU A 51 15.77 19.81 8.66
N GLN A 52 14.90 20.56 9.34
CA GLN A 52 15.25 21.30 10.57
C GLN A 52 15.37 20.37 11.80
N ARG A 53 14.39 19.48 11.98
CA ARG A 53 14.28 18.55 13.14
C ARG A 53 14.75 17.16 12.78
N LYS A 54 16.06 16.99 12.56
CA LYS A 54 16.68 15.77 12.00
C LYS A 54 16.42 14.52 12.86
N GLU A 55 16.26 14.68 14.16
CA GLU A 55 15.97 13.61 15.10
C GLU A 55 14.66 12.88 14.77
N GLN A 56 13.66 13.57 14.23
CA GLN A 56 12.35 12.99 13.86
C GLN A 56 12.44 12.00 12.70
N PHE A 57 13.53 12.07 11.92
CA PHE A 57 13.79 11.18 10.79
C PHE A 57 14.65 9.98 11.21
N SER A 58 14.98 9.82 12.49
CA SER A 58 15.77 8.67 12.95
C SER A 58 14.94 7.39 12.91
N LEU A 59 15.53 6.32 12.38
CA LEU A 59 14.88 5.01 12.38
C LEU A 59 15.13 4.27 13.71
N PRO A 60 14.15 3.49 14.19
CA PRO A 60 14.35 2.56 15.30
C PRO A 60 15.38 1.49 14.91
N LYS A 61 16.57 1.54 15.52
CA LYS A 61 17.73 0.67 15.21
C LYS A 61 17.46 -0.83 15.37
N ASP A 62 16.43 -1.21 16.12
CA ASP A 62 15.96 -2.58 16.30
C ASP A 62 15.07 -3.08 15.16
N LEU A 63 14.60 -2.18 14.28
CA LEU A 63 13.65 -2.51 13.21
C LEU A 63 14.19 -2.19 11.81
N ALA A 64 14.89 -1.07 11.64
CA ALA A 64 15.33 -0.60 10.33
C ALA A 64 16.56 0.31 10.38
N ASP A 65 17.26 0.37 9.24
CA ASP A 65 18.33 1.32 8.94
C ASP A 65 18.05 2.00 7.60
N TYR A 66 18.64 3.18 7.38
CA TYR A 66 18.72 3.75 6.04
C TYR A 66 19.83 3.05 5.27
N THR A 67 19.63 2.83 3.97
CA THR A 67 20.61 2.25 3.03
C THR A 67 20.62 3.07 1.74
N LEU A 68 21.64 2.87 0.89
CA LEU A 68 21.59 3.33 -0.49
C LEU A 68 21.13 2.22 -1.42
N ARG A 69 20.32 2.60 -2.40
CA ARG A 69 19.87 1.72 -3.50
C ARG A 69 20.04 2.38 -4.85
N ILE A 70 20.04 1.59 -5.91
CA ILE A 70 19.88 2.11 -7.27
C ILE A 70 18.53 2.87 -7.40
N LEU A 71 18.46 3.81 -8.34
CA LEU A 71 17.22 4.54 -8.61
C LEU A 71 16.05 3.59 -8.94
N ARG A 72 14.86 3.94 -8.45
CA ARG A 72 13.60 3.25 -8.80
C ARG A 72 13.08 3.73 -10.16
N GLU A 73 12.10 3.00 -10.70
CA GLU A 73 11.46 3.37 -11.97
C GLU A 73 10.89 4.80 -11.90
N GLY A 74 11.11 5.58 -12.96
CA GLY A 74 10.80 7.00 -13.02
C GLY A 74 11.66 7.72 -14.05
N TYR A 75 12.02 8.98 -13.76
CA TYR A 75 12.79 9.84 -14.64
C TYR A 75 13.93 10.51 -13.88
N LEU A 76 15.06 10.70 -14.55
CA LEU A 76 16.22 11.42 -14.03
C LEU A 76 16.54 12.58 -14.95
N TYR A 77 16.62 13.79 -14.38
CA TYR A 77 17.02 15.01 -15.06
C TYR A 77 18.37 15.50 -14.55
N VAL A 78 19.26 15.86 -15.46
CA VAL A 78 20.59 16.36 -15.16
C VAL A 78 20.80 17.72 -15.84
N TYR A 79 21.14 18.74 -15.05
CA TYR A 79 21.53 20.05 -15.57
C TYR A 79 23.04 20.26 -15.39
N ASP A 80 23.74 20.55 -16.48
CA ASP A 80 25.16 20.93 -16.48
C ASP A 80 25.28 22.46 -16.52
N GLU A 81 25.77 23.08 -15.43
CA GLU A 81 25.87 24.54 -15.36
C GLU A 81 26.90 25.13 -16.31
N PHE A 82 28.00 24.42 -16.57
CA PHE A 82 29.07 24.90 -17.44
C PHE A 82 28.58 24.93 -18.90
N ARG A 83 27.89 23.87 -19.32
CA ARG A 83 27.36 23.73 -20.67
C ARG A 83 26.01 24.43 -20.86
N LYS A 84 25.27 24.68 -19.78
CA LYS A 84 23.88 25.15 -19.76
C LYS A 84 22.94 24.21 -20.53
N GLU A 85 23.18 22.90 -20.39
CA GLU A 85 22.47 21.85 -21.10
C GLU A 85 21.72 20.93 -20.13
N TRP A 86 20.58 20.42 -20.59
CA TRP A 86 19.83 19.36 -19.92
C TRP A 86 20.12 18.01 -20.56
N ALA A 87 20.17 16.97 -19.73
CA ALA A 87 20.03 15.57 -20.14
C ALA A 87 18.89 14.95 -19.35
N ALA A 88 18.13 14.05 -19.98
CA ALA A 88 17.02 13.37 -19.34
C ALA A 88 17.05 11.87 -19.63
N TYR A 89 16.63 11.08 -18.65
CA TYR A 89 16.65 9.63 -18.71
C TYR A 89 15.35 9.04 -18.21
N VAL A 90 14.84 8.03 -18.91
CA VAL A 90 13.88 7.09 -18.33
C VAL A 90 14.66 6.10 -17.48
N VAL A 91 14.30 5.99 -16.21
CA VAL A 91 14.86 5.00 -15.27
C VAL A 91 14.00 3.75 -15.35
N THR A 92 14.58 2.65 -15.84
CA THR A 92 13.90 1.35 -15.88
C THR A 92 13.79 0.73 -14.49
N GLN A 93 12.97 -0.32 -14.34
CA GLN A 93 12.88 -1.08 -13.07
C GLN A 93 14.22 -1.60 -12.56
N GLY A 94 15.18 -1.87 -13.45
CA GLY A 94 16.53 -2.34 -13.11
C GLY A 94 17.56 -1.23 -12.89
N GLY A 95 17.12 0.03 -12.82
CA GLY A 95 17.99 1.20 -12.62
C GLY A 95 18.81 1.59 -13.86
N TYR A 96 18.52 1.03 -15.04
CA TYR A 96 19.16 1.45 -16.29
C TYR A 96 18.55 2.76 -16.80
N LEU A 97 19.39 3.61 -17.39
CA LEU A 97 19.08 4.97 -17.79
C LEU A 97 19.04 5.09 -19.32
N PHE A 98 17.84 5.18 -19.87
CA PHE A 98 17.58 5.39 -21.29
C PHE A 98 17.49 6.87 -21.61
N GLU A 99 18.45 7.40 -22.37
CA GLU A 99 18.51 8.83 -22.70
C GLU A 99 17.42 9.26 -23.69
N PHE A 100 16.76 10.38 -23.39
CA PHE A 100 15.82 11.04 -24.27
C PHE A 100 16.03 12.55 -24.26
N ASP A 101 15.51 13.22 -25.29
CA ASP A 101 15.55 14.68 -25.39
C ASP A 101 14.50 15.30 -24.45
N PRO A 102 14.90 16.11 -23.44
CA PRO A 102 13.98 16.72 -22.49
C PRO A 102 12.98 17.70 -23.13
N ASP A 103 13.30 18.26 -24.30
CA ASP A 103 12.41 19.17 -25.04
C ASP A 103 11.50 18.41 -26.03
N ALA A 104 11.70 17.10 -26.21
CA ALA A 104 10.85 16.30 -27.06
C ALA A 104 9.43 16.17 -26.48
N GLN A 105 8.44 16.15 -27.38
CA GLN A 105 7.06 15.95 -26.98
C GLN A 105 6.90 14.56 -26.33
N VAL A 106 6.49 14.55 -25.07
CA VAL A 106 6.22 13.32 -24.33
C VAL A 106 5.08 12.57 -25.03
N PRO A 107 5.26 11.27 -25.36
CA PRO A 107 4.18 10.48 -25.96
C PRO A 107 2.97 10.37 -25.00
N PRO A 108 1.73 10.21 -25.52
CA PRO A 108 0.58 9.91 -24.67
C PRO A 108 0.84 8.68 -23.79
N GLY A 109 0.74 8.82 -22.46
CA GLY A 109 1.09 7.77 -21.50
C GLY A 109 2.58 7.68 -21.11
N GLY A 110 3.39 8.69 -21.46
CA GLY A 110 4.82 8.75 -21.18
C GLY A 110 5.67 7.96 -22.18
N TRP A 111 6.94 7.74 -21.84
CA TRP A 111 7.87 6.98 -22.71
C TRP A 111 7.61 5.46 -22.72
N GLY A 112 6.51 5.00 -22.09
CA GLY A 112 6.15 3.60 -21.99
C GLY A 112 7.13 2.76 -21.16
N LYS A 113 6.96 1.43 -21.18
CA LYS A 113 7.91 0.50 -20.53
C LYS A 113 9.14 0.32 -21.41
N VAL A 114 10.21 1.02 -21.06
CA VAL A 114 11.51 0.86 -21.71
C VAL A 114 12.22 -0.37 -21.12
N ASN A 115 12.56 -1.34 -21.97
CA ASN A 115 13.30 -2.53 -21.59
C ASN A 115 14.79 -2.38 -21.94
N PHE A 116 15.66 -2.76 -21.01
CA PHE A 116 17.09 -2.85 -21.26
C PHE A 116 17.41 -4.13 -22.04
N ASN A 117 17.94 -3.98 -23.26
CA ASN A 117 18.14 -5.09 -24.20
C ASN A 117 19.60 -5.24 -24.68
N CYS A 118 20.56 -4.56 -24.04
CA CYS A 118 21.97 -4.67 -24.45
C CYS A 118 22.58 -5.97 -23.92
N SER A 119 23.44 -6.60 -24.72
CA SER A 119 23.92 -7.97 -24.49
C SER A 119 25.35 -8.09 -23.96
N ARG A 120 26.16 -7.02 -23.98
CA ARG A 120 27.54 -7.07 -23.47
C ARG A 120 27.56 -6.75 -21.98
N ALA A 121 28.40 -7.45 -21.21
CA ALA A 121 28.50 -7.25 -19.76
C ALA A 121 28.77 -5.77 -19.38
N GLY A 122 29.70 -5.10 -20.09
CA GLY A 122 30.02 -3.69 -19.86
C GLY A 122 28.91 -2.70 -20.24
N ASP A 123 27.98 -3.10 -21.14
CA ASP A 123 26.87 -2.23 -21.56
C ASP A 123 25.93 -1.96 -20.37
N ALA A 124 25.73 -2.95 -19.49
CA ALA A 124 24.92 -2.80 -18.28
C ALA A 124 25.51 -1.77 -17.31
N PHE A 125 26.85 -1.75 -17.16
CA PHE A 125 27.53 -0.81 -16.26
C PHE A 125 27.41 0.63 -16.76
N ILE A 126 27.67 0.85 -18.05
CA ILE A 126 27.49 2.16 -18.71
C ILE A 126 26.04 2.61 -18.59
N ALA A 127 25.09 1.70 -18.85
CA ALA A 127 23.67 2.02 -18.87
C ALA A 127 23.12 2.46 -17.50
N ARG A 128 23.73 2.07 -16.38
CA ARG A 128 23.35 2.53 -15.03
C ARG A 128 23.92 3.90 -14.65
N CYS A 129 24.91 4.40 -15.38
CA CYS A 129 25.56 5.66 -15.08
C CYS A 129 25.06 6.80 -15.99
N ILE A 130 25.07 8.01 -15.46
CA ILE A 130 25.16 9.22 -16.29
C ILE A 130 26.64 9.50 -16.56
N THR A 131 26.93 10.24 -17.63
CA THR A 131 28.29 10.67 -17.93
C THR A 131 28.37 12.19 -18.01
N VAL A 132 29.19 12.79 -17.16
CA VAL A 132 29.45 14.22 -17.21
C VAL A 132 30.36 14.50 -18.40
N LYS A 133 29.81 15.17 -19.42
CA LYS A 133 30.53 15.54 -20.64
C LYS A 133 31.61 16.56 -20.28
N ASP A 134 32.78 16.45 -20.91
CA ASP A 134 33.88 17.40 -20.75
C ASP A 134 34.22 17.70 -19.27
N ALA A 135 34.38 16.62 -18.50
CA ALA A 135 34.60 16.67 -17.06
C ALA A 135 35.83 17.49 -16.64
N ALA A 136 36.75 17.81 -17.55
CA ALA A 136 37.89 18.68 -17.29
C ALA A 136 37.48 20.15 -17.06
N ARG A 137 36.35 20.59 -17.62
CA ARG A 137 35.83 21.96 -17.50
C ARG A 137 34.50 22.06 -16.75
N ALA A 138 33.81 20.94 -16.58
CA ALA A 138 32.58 20.88 -15.80
C ALA A 138 32.73 21.51 -14.40
N THR A 139 31.72 22.29 -14.00
CA THR A 139 31.60 22.95 -12.70
C THR A 139 30.58 22.21 -11.84
N LYS A 140 29.38 22.74 -11.63
CA LYS A 140 28.32 22.06 -10.89
C LYS A 140 27.37 21.36 -11.84
N ILE A 141 26.91 20.20 -11.41
CA ILE A 141 25.78 19.51 -12.03
C ILE A 141 24.65 19.36 -11.00
N TRP A 142 23.42 19.32 -11.49
CA TRP A 142 22.24 19.11 -10.67
C TRP A 142 21.52 17.85 -11.13
N LEU A 143 21.19 16.96 -10.20
CA LEU A 143 20.48 15.71 -10.48
C LEU A 143 19.14 15.72 -9.74
N GLY A 144 18.05 15.52 -10.47
CA GLY A 144 16.69 15.46 -9.93
C GLY A 144 15.99 14.19 -10.40
N PHE A 145 15.52 13.39 -9.44
CA PHE A 145 14.64 12.26 -9.73
C PHE A 145 13.18 12.74 -9.76
N SER A 146 12.36 12.13 -10.62
CA SER A 146 10.93 12.44 -10.75
C SER A 146 10.12 11.18 -11.06
N ASP A 147 8.94 11.06 -10.46
CA ASP A 147 7.93 10.03 -10.81
C ASP A 147 7.26 10.28 -12.17
N VAL A 148 7.37 11.51 -12.69
CA VAL A 148 6.70 11.96 -13.91
C VAL A 148 7.67 12.60 -14.88
N THR A 149 7.33 12.60 -16.17
CA THR A 149 8.03 13.47 -17.12
C THR A 149 7.71 14.92 -16.80
N TRP A 150 8.73 15.76 -16.75
CA TRP A 150 8.55 17.20 -16.66
C TRP A 150 7.89 17.73 -17.92
N THR A 151 6.86 18.56 -17.73
CA THR A 151 6.28 19.36 -18.80
C THR A 151 7.26 20.46 -19.21
N PRO A 152 7.10 21.10 -20.38
CA PRO A 152 7.90 22.26 -20.76
C PRO A 152 7.89 23.37 -19.69
N ASP A 153 6.76 23.57 -19.01
CA ASP A 153 6.63 24.55 -17.94
C ASP A 153 7.43 24.18 -16.69
N VAL A 154 7.42 22.90 -16.29
CA VAL A 154 8.23 22.40 -15.17
C VAL A 154 9.72 22.48 -15.51
N LEU A 155 10.12 22.08 -16.71
CA LEU A 155 11.52 22.18 -17.17
C LEU A 155 11.99 23.64 -17.17
N LYS A 156 11.15 24.57 -17.66
CA LYS A 156 11.43 26.01 -17.66
C LYS A 156 11.57 26.57 -16.25
N LYS A 157 10.71 26.20 -15.29
CA LYS A 157 10.86 26.62 -13.88
C LYS A 157 12.17 26.11 -13.29
N ASN A 158 12.55 24.87 -13.60
CA ASN A 158 13.84 24.30 -13.24
C ASN A 158 15.03 24.97 -13.94
N ALA A 159 14.86 25.90 -14.87
CA ALA A 159 15.97 26.75 -15.34
C ALA A 159 16.42 27.79 -14.28
N ASP A 160 15.58 28.09 -13.30
CA ASP A 160 15.95 28.92 -12.15
C ASP A 160 16.78 28.14 -11.11
N ALA A 161 17.86 28.76 -10.61
CA ALA A 161 18.80 28.10 -9.71
C ALA A 161 18.20 27.82 -8.32
N ALA A 162 17.40 28.73 -7.77
CA ALA A 162 16.77 28.54 -6.47
C ALA A 162 15.70 27.44 -6.54
N TYR A 163 14.93 27.41 -7.65
CA TYR A 163 13.95 26.36 -7.91
C TYR A 163 14.60 24.97 -7.98
N ARG A 164 15.72 24.82 -8.69
CA ARG A 164 16.48 23.56 -8.68
C ARG A 164 16.99 23.21 -7.29
N GLN A 165 17.57 24.18 -6.58
CA GLN A 165 18.19 23.93 -5.28
C GLN A 165 17.20 23.40 -4.23
N ALA A 166 15.92 23.75 -4.33
CA ALA A 166 14.89 23.30 -3.41
C ALA A 166 14.71 21.77 -3.40
N HIS A 167 14.91 21.08 -4.54
CA HIS A 167 14.61 19.64 -4.66
C HIS A 167 15.72 18.80 -5.31
N MET A 168 16.56 19.37 -6.19
CA MET A 168 17.65 18.64 -6.84
C MET A 168 18.88 18.50 -5.95
N ARG A 169 19.72 17.50 -6.26
CA ARG A 169 21.05 17.31 -5.65
C ARG A 169 22.10 18.02 -6.50
N CYS A 170 22.81 18.97 -5.89
CA CYS A 170 23.98 19.63 -6.49
C CYS A 170 25.26 18.83 -6.21
N ILE A 171 26.11 18.67 -7.23
CA ILE A 171 27.44 18.08 -7.11
C ILE A 171 28.45 19.01 -7.80
N ASP A 172 29.52 19.37 -7.10
CA ASP A 172 30.59 20.19 -7.63
C ASP A 172 31.67 19.31 -8.28
N ILE A 173 31.60 19.17 -9.60
CA ILE A 173 32.52 18.36 -10.40
C ILE A 173 33.92 18.96 -10.42
N ALA A 174 34.07 20.29 -10.29
CA ALA A 174 35.39 20.91 -10.21
C ALA A 174 36.10 20.52 -8.90
N GLN A 175 35.39 20.56 -7.77
CA GLN A 175 35.90 20.08 -6.48
C GLN A 175 36.17 18.58 -6.51
N TRP A 176 35.26 17.78 -7.06
CA TRP A 176 35.43 16.32 -7.17
C TRP A 176 36.67 15.94 -7.99
N ARG A 177 36.84 16.60 -9.15
CA ARG A 177 38.00 16.45 -10.04
C ARG A 177 39.32 16.81 -9.36
N ALA A 178 39.31 17.81 -8.47
CA ALA A 178 40.48 18.21 -7.68
C ALA A 178 40.81 17.26 -6.52
N GLY A 179 40.07 16.14 -6.37
CA GLY A 179 40.25 15.19 -5.28
C GLY A 179 39.52 15.57 -3.98
N GLY A 180 38.71 16.62 -3.99
CA GLY A 180 37.95 17.07 -2.83
C GLY A 180 36.79 16.13 -2.48
N GLU A 181 36.47 16.05 -1.19
CA GLU A 181 35.30 15.33 -0.69
C GLU A 181 34.01 16.11 -0.94
N LEU A 182 32.91 15.38 -1.18
CA LEU A 182 31.59 15.97 -1.38
C LEU A 182 30.57 15.25 -0.50
N LYS A 183 29.63 16.02 0.06
CA LYS A 183 28.47 15.42 0.73
C LYS A 183 27.64 14.66 -0.28
N HIS A 184 27.09 13.51 0.14
CA HIS A 184 26.24 12.63 -0.68
C HIS A 184 26.94 12.06 -1.91
N ALA A 185 28.27 12.11 -1.96
CA ALA A 185 29.03 11.45 -3.00
C ALA A 185 30.23 10.69 -2.44
N ALA A 186 30.43 9.48 -2.93
CA ALA A 186 31.53 8.61 -2.53
C ALA A 186 32.30 8.11 -3.76
N ASP A 187 33.50 7.61 -3.54
CA ASP A 187 34.30 7.02 -4.61
C ASP A 187 33.64 5.73 -5.11
N PHE A 188 33.74 5.48 -6.42
CA PHE A 188 33.14 4.28 -7.01
C PHE A 188 33.68 2.98 -6.42
N SER A 189 34.91 2.97 -5.91
CA SER A 189 35.52 1.82 -5.23
C SER A 189 34.73 1.35 -4.00
N GLU A 190 33.88 2.21 -3.42
CA GLU A 190 33.07 1.88 -2.25
C GLU A 190 31.73 1.18 -2.61
N LEU A 191 31.46 0.90 -3.90
CA LEU A 191 30.18 0.39 -4.41
C LEU A 191 29.54 -0.71 -3.55
N ALA A 192 30.24 -1.83 -3.35
CA ALA A 192 29.73 -2.97 -2.60
C ALA A 192 29.54 -2.69 -1.09
N SER A 193 30.29 -1.73 -0.55
CA SER A 193 30.21 -1.35 0.87
C SER A 193 29.14 -0.30 1.16
N ARG A 194 28.52 0.29 0.14
CA ARG A 194 27.55 1.39 0.28
C ARG A 194 26.18 1.08 -0.32
N VAL A 195 26.11 0.28 -1.39
CA VAL A 195 24.89 0.09 -2.17
C VAL A 195 24.35 -1.32 -2.01
N ALA A 196 23.10 -1.42 -1.56
CA ALA A 196 22.48 -2.70 -1.19
C ALA A 196 22.48 -3.72 -2.34
N GLU A 197 22.16 -3.30 -3.56
CA GLU A 197 22.15 -4.18 -4.74
C GLU A 197 23.51 -4.84 -5.01
N TYR A 198 24.61 -4.21 -4.61
CA TYR A 198 25.97 -4.70 -4.83
C TYR A 198 26.62 -5.30 -3.58
N ALA A 199 25.93 -5.31 -2.44
CA ALA A 199 26.42 -5.83 -1.15
C ALA A 199 26.03 -7.30 -0.91
N THR A 200 25.20 -7.89 -1.78
CA THR A 200 24.62 -9.22 -1.57
C THR A 200 24.45 -9.97 -2.88
N THR A 201 24.21 -11.28 -2.79
CA THR A 201 23.98 -12.16 -3.94
C THR A 201 22.63 -12.86 -3.84
N PRO A 202 22.08 -13.38 -4.95
CA PRO A 202 20.80 -14.08 -4.93
C PRO A 202 20.80 -15.31 -4.01
N GLU A 203 21.92 -16.02 -3.87
CA GLU A 203 22.04 -17.22 -3.04
C GLU A 203 21.91 -16.89 -1.54
N LYS A 204 22.56 -15.81 -1.10
CA LYS A 204 22.48 -15.34 0.30
C LYS A 204 21.03 -14.94 0.64
N LEU A 205 20.40 -14.15 -0.22
CA LEU A 205 19.01 -13.72 -0.02
C LEU A 205 18.01 -14.88 -0.10
N HIS A 206 18.27 -15.88 -0.94
CA HIS A 206 17.44 -17.09 -1.00
C HIS A 206 17.49 -17.85 0.34
N GLY A 207 18.67 -18.04 0.91
CA GLY A 207 18.83 -18.69 2.22
C GLY A 207 18.07 -17.95 3.33
N GLU A 208 18.20 -16.62 3.41
CA GLU A 208 17.47 -15.79 4.36
C GLU A 208 15.94 -15.87 4.14
N THR A 209 15.49 -15.82 2.89
CA THR A 209 14.07 -15.87 2.53
C THR A 209 13.45 -17.23 2.88
N LYS A 210 14.17 -18.32 2.65
CA LYS A 210 13.75 -19.67 3.04
C LYS A 210 13.61 -19.80 4.55
N ALA A 211 14.59 -19.31 5.31
CA ALA A 211 14.53 -19.31 6.77
C ALA A 211 13.37 -18.45 7.29
N TYR A 212 13.13 -17.30 6.68
CA TYR A 212 12.01 -16.42 7.01
C TYR A 212 10.65 -17.08 6.73
N VAL A 213 10.44 -17.63 5.53
CA VAL A 213 9.18 -18.28 5.17
C VAL A 213 8.88 -19.45 6.08
N ASN A 214 9.88 -20.27 6.41
CA ASN A 214 9.71 -21.42 7.31
C ASN A 214 9.21 -21.02 8.71
N LYS A 215 9.48 -19.79 9.19
CA LYS A 215 8.96 -19.28 10.47
C LYS A 215 7.48 -18.88 10.43
N LEU A 216 6.93 -18.62 9.24
CA LEU A 216 5.56 -18.15 9.03
C LEU A 216 4.64 -19.26 8.49
N LEU A 217 5.12 -20.51 8.41
CA LEU A 217 4.31 -21.59 7.86
C LEU A 217 3.13 -21.91 8.78
N PRO A 218 1.91 -22.02 8.24
CA PRO A 218 0.79 -22.51 9.02
C PRO A 218 1.04 -23.95 9.48
N VAL A 219 0.56 -24.29 10.67
CA VAL A 219 0.61 -25.66 11.17
C VAL A 219 -0.27 -26.56 10.28
N PRO A 220 0.16 -27.78 9.89
CA PRO A 220 1.35 -28.52 10.34
C PRO A 220 2.56 -28.45 9.40
N PHE A 221 2.59 -27.53 8.43
CA PHE A 221 3.65 -27.48 7.41
C PHE A 221 5.01 -27.12 8.02
N LYS A 222 6.05 -27.88 7.66
CA LYS A 222 7.42 -27.72 8.20
C LYS A 222 8.39 -27.09 7.21
N SER A 223 8.05 -27.07 5.93
CA SER A 223 8.89 -26.48 4.90
C SER A 223 8.08 -25.76 3.82
N ALA A 224 8.70 -24.75 3.21
CA ALA A 224 8.16 -24.06 2.04
C ALA A 224 7.79 -25.04 0.91
N GLY A 225 8.54 -26.12 0.74
CA GLY A 225 8.27 -27.14 -0.27
C GLY A 225 6.95 -27.88 -0.05
N GLU A 226 6.65 -28.24 1.20
CA GLU A 226 5.39 -28.89 1.57
C GLU A 226 4.19 -27.98 1.29
N LEU A 227 4.24 -26.73 1.76
CA LEU A 227 3.15 -25.77 1.53
C LEU A 227 3.00 -25.42 0.04
N ASN A 228 4.09 -25.41 -0.73
CA ASN A 228 4.05 -25.18 -2.18
C ASN A 228 3.54 -26.39 -2.98
N GLY A 229 3.33 -27.53 -2.32
CA GLY A 229 2.83 -28.77 -2.92
C GLY A 229 1.46 -28.65 -3.58
N ASN A 230 1.12 -29.65 -4.40
CA ASN A 230 -0.09 -29.66 -5.23
C ASN A 230 -1.31 -30.32 -4.57
N ASP A 231 -1.18 -30.85 -3.36
CA ASP A 231 -2.28 -31.45 -2.62
C ASP A 231 -3.35 -30.42 -2.23
N ALA A 232 -4.56 -30.90 -1.98
CA ALA A 232 -5.70 -30.04 -1.72
C ALA A 232 -5.56 -29.22 -0.41
N ILE A 233 -4.87 -29.76 0.59
CA ILE A 233 -4.69 -29.10 1.89
C ILE A 233 -3.68 -27.97 1.73
N ALA A 234 -2.53 -28.21 1.10
CA ALA A 234 -1.53 -27.19 0.78
C ALA A 234 -2.10 -26.06 -0.08
N LYS A 235 -2.93 -26.37 -1.07
CA LYS A 235 -3.62 -25.35 -1.88
C LYS A 235 -4.53 -24.46 -1.05
N ARG A 236 -5.39 -25.04 -0.20
CA ARG A 236 -6.28 -24.28 0.68
C ARG A 236 -5.49 -23.45 1.70
N ALA A 237 -4.46 -24.04 2.32
CA ALA A 237 -3.59 -23.35 3.26
C ALA A 237 -2.86 -22.16 2.61
N ARG A 238 -2.33 -22.33 1.39
CA ARG A 238 -1.74 -21.22 0.62
C ARG A 238 -2.75 -20.12 0.32
N GLN A 239 -3.96 -20.48 -0.11
CA GLN A 239 -5.02 -19.50 -0.41
C GLN A 239 -5.46 -18.72 0.83
N ALA A 240 -5.47 -19.35 2.00
CA ALA A 240 -5.80 -18.73 3.27
C ALA A 240 -4.64 -17.94 3.91
N SER A 241 -3.40 -18.11 3.40
CA SER A 241 -2.22 -17.40 3.90
C SER A 241 -2.19 -15.95 3.45
N SER A 242 -1.49 -15.07 4.18
CA SER A 242 -1.24 -13.70 3.74
C SER A 242 -0.65 -13.60 2.33
N LYS A 243 -0.93 -12.47 1.65
CA LYS A 243 -0.33 -12.14 0.34
C LYS A 243 1.20 -12.18 0.39
N LEU A 244 1.81 -11.76 1.51
CA LEU A 244 3.26 -11.80 1.72
C LEU A 244 3.78 -13.24 1.63
N LEU A 245 3.16 -14.18 2.36
CA LEU A 245 3.56 -15.58 2.32
C LEU A 245 3.35 -16.16 0.92
N GLN A 246 2.21 -15.87 0.27
CA GLN A 246 1.94 -16.30 -1.10
C GLN A 246 2.99 -15.80 -2.11
N GLN A 247 3.48 -14.57 -1.97
CA GLN A 247 4.51 -13.98 -2.84
C GLN A 247 5.91 -14.57 -2.59
N LEU A 248 6.27 -14.83 -1.34
CA LEU A 248 7.60 -15.32 -0.98
C LEU A 248 7.75 -16.83 -1.14
N LEU A 249 6.66 -17.58 -1.02
CA LEU A 249 6.68 -19.04 -0.99
C LEU A 249 7.33 -19.67 -2.24
N PRO A 250 7.03 -19.25 -3.49
CA PRO A 250 7.70 -19.83 -4.66
C PRO A 250 9.21 -19.63 -4.64
N ALA A 251 9.68 -18.46 -4.19
CA ALA A 251 11.10 -18.15 -4.09
C ALA A 251 11.80 -18.95 -2.98
N ALA A 252 11.11 -19.23 -1.87
CA ALA A 252 11.63 -20.04 -0.77
C ALA A 252 11.62 -21.56 -1.07
N ALA A 253 10.66 -22.03 -1.86
CA ALA A 253 10.53 -23.44 -2.25
C ALA A 253 11.41 -23.82 -3.45
N GLY A 254 11.71 -22.86 -4.32
CA GLY A 254 12.53 -23.05 -5.53
C GLY A 254 14.03 -23.12 -5.25
N ALA A 255 14.82 -23.21 -6.33
CA ALA A 255 16.27 -23.09 -6.27
C ALA A 255 16.70 -21.61 -6.25
N ALA A 256 17.85 -21.33 -5.63
CA ALA A 256 18.48 -20.02 -5.72
C ALA A 256 18.84 -19.70 -7.18
N LEU A 257 18.64 -18.43 -7.58
CA LEU A 257 19.23 -17.90 -8.80
C LEU A 257 20.75 -17.89 -8.64
N ALA A 258 21.49 -18.23 -9.69
CA ALA A 258 22.95 -18.20 -9.66
C ALA A 258 23.49 -16.83 -10.11
N GLY A 259 24.47 -16.30 -9.39
CA GLY A 259 25.23 -15.10 -9.77
C GLY A 259 24.53 -13.80 -9.44
N LYS A 260 23.67 -13.30 -10.35
CA LYS A 260 23.06 -11.97 -10.22
C LYS A 260 21.65 -11.86 -10.78
N GLY A 261 20.97 -10.76 -10.45
CA GLY A 261 19.74 -10.34 -11.09
C GLY A 261 18.59 -10.09 -10.11
N ARG A 262 17.39 -9.93 -10.68
CA ARG A 262 16.18 -9.66 -9.91
C ARG A 262 15.84 -10.83 -9.00
N VAL A 263 15.57 -10.54 -7.73
CA VAL A 263 15.16 -11.54 -6.73
C VAL A 263 13.86 -11.15 -6.04
N THR A 264 13.13 -12.16 -5.61
CA THR A 264 12.03 -12.03 -4.64
C THR A 264 12.58 -12.45 -3.28
N SER A 265 12.63 -11.54 -2.31
CA SER A 265 13.25 -11.80 -1.00
C SER A 265 12.45 -11.19 0.15
N ALA A 266 12.44 -11.90 1.28
CA ALA A 266 11.83 -11.41 2.53
C ALA A 266 12.48 -10.12 3.05
N ALA A 267 13.77 -9.90 2.74
CA ALA A 267 14.51 -8.71 3.13
C ALA A 267 13.98 -7.43 2.45
N TRP A 268 13.32 -7.55 1.29
CA TRP A 268 12.89 -6.42 0.46
C TRP A 268 11.41 -6.46 0.08
N ALA A 269 10.63 -7.39 0.65
CA ALA A 269 9.23 -7.60 0.29
C ALA A 269 8.32 -6.39 0.63
N PHE A 270 8.74 -5.55 1.56
CA PHE A 270 8.06 -4.31 1.91
C PHE A 270 8.21 -3.20 0.85
N SER A 271 9.24 -3.27 0.00
CA SER A 271 9.56 -2.25 -0.99
C SER A 271 8.77 -2.47 -2.26
N THR A 272 8.19 -1.40 -2.82
CA THR A 272 7.57 -1.43 -4.16
C THR A 272 8.61 -1.49 -5.29
N GLN A 273 9.86 -1.06 -5.04
CA GLN A 273 10.96 -1.21 -5.99
C GLN A 273 11.48 -2.65 -6.00
N PRO A 274 11.51 -3.34 -7.15
CA PRO A 274 12.16 -4.64 -7.27
C PRO A 274 13.63 -4.58 -6.83
N PHE A 275 14.12 -5.65 -6.20
CA PHE A 275 15.51 -5.75 -5.78
C PHE A 275 16.34 -6.57 -6.76
N TYR A 276 17.53 -6.08 -7.09
CA TYR A 276 18.50 -6.75 -7.97
C TYR A 276 19.75 -7.07 -7.15
N ALA A 277 20.02 -8.35 -6.90
CA ALA A 277 21.20 -8.78 -6.17
C ALA A 277 22.36 -8.94 -7.16
N ASP A 278 23.05 -7.85 -7.46
CA ASP A 278 24.10 -7.75 -8.47
C ASP A 278 25.51 -7.71 -7.84
N GLY A 279 25.68 -8.18 -6.60
CA GLY A 279 26.96 -8.18 -5.89
C GLY A 279 28.09 -8.88 -6.63
N SER A 280 27.80 -9.88 -7.47
CA SER A 280 28.83 -10.55 -8.29
C SER A 280 29.46 -9.63 -9.35
N ASP A 281 28.77 -8.55 -9.76
CA ASP A 281 29.27 -7.59 -10.74
C ASP A 281 30.11 -6.48 -10.12
N ALA A 282 30.08 -6.31 -8.79
CA ALA A 282 30.60 -5.10 -8.15
C ALA A 282 32.08 -4.84 -8.49
N ALA A 283 32.92 -5.87 -8.43
CA ALA A 283 34.35 -5.75 -8.71
C ALA A 283 34.64 -5.36 -10.18
N GLU A 284 33.94 -5.97 -11.13
CA GLU A 284 34.10 -5.65 -12.55
C GLU A 284 33.52 -4.27 -12.91
N MET A 285 32.43 -3.86 -12.25
CA MET A 285 31.86 -2.52 -12.41
C MET A 285 32.84 -1.44 -11.91
N VAL A 286 33.48 -1.66 -10.76
CA VAL A 286 34.52 -0.76 -10.21
C VAL A 286 35.70 -0.63 -11.17
N LYS A 287 36.17 -1.76 -11.71
CA LYS A 287 37.26 -1.79 -12.69
C LYS A 287 36.92 -1.01 -13.96
N TRP A 288 35.72 -1.23 -14.50
CA TRP A 288 35.22 -0.47 -15.64
C TRP A 288 35.14 1.03 -15.34
N ALA A 289 34.55 1.41 -14.20
CA ALA A 289 34.37 2.81 -13.82
C ALA A 289 35.71 3.54 -13.64
N THR A 290 36.70 2.86 -13.05
CA THR A 290 38.07 3.37 -12.89
C THR A 290 38.72 3.66 -14.24
N GLN A 291 38.58 2.74 -15.19
CA GLN A 291 39.12 2.92 -16.55
C GLN A 291 38.39 4.05 -17.30
N ALA A 292 37.06 4.09 -17.22
CA ALA A 292 36.23 5.06 -17.91
C ALA A 292 36.38 6.49 -17.35
N ALA A 293 36.70 6.64 -16.07
CA ALA A 293 36.87 7.95 -15.43
C ALA A 293 38.25 8.59 -15.64
N SER A 294 39.26 7.82 -16.06
CA SER A 294 40.65 8.28 -16.15
C SER A 294 40.81 9.56 -17.00
N PRO A 295 41.57 10.58 -16.53
CA PRO A 295 42.43 10.59 -15.34
C PRO A 295 41.72 10.97 -14.02
N PHE A 296 40.40 11.11 -14.02
CA PHE A 296 39.60 11.44 -12.84
C PHE A 296 39.06 10.17 -12.16
N ARG A 297 38.21 10.35 -11.15
CA ARG A 297 37.54 9.26 -10.41
C ARG A 297 36.02 9.29 -10.62
N ALA A 298 35.43 8.12 -10.90
CA ALA A 298 33.98 7.97 -10.98
C ALA A 298 33.34 8.17 -9.60
N ALA A 299 32.06 8.57 -9.58
CA ALA A 299 31.35 8.88 -8.34
C ALA A 299 30.08 8.04 -8.15
N LEU A 300 29.80 7.71 -6.90
CA LEU A 300 28.46 7.30 -6.44
C LEU A 300 27.78 8.56 -5.91
N VAL A 301 26.55 8.87 -6.32
CA VAL A 301 25.84 10.09 -5.86
C VAL A 301 24.44 9.75 -5.40
N ALA A 302 24.10 10.07 -4.15
CA ALA A 302 22.76 9.85 -3.61
C ALA A 302 21.83 11.06 -3.86
N LEU A 303 20.67 10.78 -4.43
CA LEU A 303 19.59 11.72 -4.66
C LEU A 303 18.56 11.64 -3.53
N ASP A 304 17.84 12.74 -3.34
CA ASP A 304 16.71 12.79 -2.42
C ASP A 304 15.50 12.09 -3.09
N ASP A 305 14.86 11.15 -2.39
CA ASP A 305 13.63 10.46 -2.82
C ASP A 305 12.66 10.36 -1.63
N PRO A 306 12.12 11.49 -1.13
CA PRO A 306 11.28 11.51 0.06
C PRO A 306 10.01 10.65 -0.10
N ALA A 307 9.44 10.63 -1.31
CA ALA A 307 8.27 9.81 -1.61
C ALA A 307 8.60 8.31 -1.55
N GLY A 308 9.73 7.87 -2.14
CA GLY A 308 10.17 6.49 -2.06
C GLY A 308 10.50 6.03 -0.64
N VAL A 309 11.12 6.91 0.17
CA VAL A 309 11.36 6.63 1.61
C VAL A 309 10.04 6.48 2.37
N ALA A 310 9.06 7.34 2.13
CA ALA A 310 7.74 7.26 2.76
C ALA A 310 7.00 5.96 2.38
N ILE A 311 7.04 5.57 1.09
CA ILE A 311 6.45 4.32 0.60
C ILE A 311 7.09 3.11 1.30
N GLU A 312 8.42 3.09 1.42
CA GLU A 312 9.14 1.99 2.04
C GLU A 312 8.94 1.90 3.55
N LEU A 313 8.86 3.04 4.26
CA LEU A 313 8.50 3.09 5.68
C LEU A 313 7.11 2.50 5.93
N ASN A 314 6.12 2.92 5.13
CA ASN A 314 4.78 2.37 5.22
C ASN A 314 4.75 0.88 4.89
N GLY A 315 5.41 0.47 3.82
CA GLY A 315 5.53 -0.93 3.43
C GLY A 315 6.14 -1.79 4.53
N LEU A 316 7.16 -1.27 5.24
CA LEU A 316 7.78 -2.00 6.33
C LEU A 316 6.81 -2.20 7.49
N ALA A 317 6.07 -1.16 7.88
CA ALA A 317 5.03 -1.28 8.90
C ALA A 317 3.97 -2.34 8.52
N LEU A 318 3.52 -2.37 7.25
CA LEU A 318 2.58 -3.38 6.75
C LEU A 318 3.16 -4.80 6.76
N GLN A 319 4.43 -4.95 6.39
CA GLN A 319 5.11 -6.23 6.47
C GLN A 319 5.21 -6.70 7.93
N ARG A 320 5.56 -5.81 8.88
CA ARG A 320 5.60 -6.13 10.31
C ARG A 320 4.22 -6.52 10.86
N SER A 321 3.14 -5.86 10.43
CA SER A 321 1.77 -6.25 10.78
C SER A 321 1.41 -7.63 10.25
N THR A 322 1.83 -7.94 9.03
CA THR A 322 1.60 -9.27 8.45
C THR A 322 2.36 -10.35 9.21
N GLU A 323 3.62 -10.09 9.59
CA GLU A 323 4.41 -11.00 10.44
C GLU A 323 3.76 -11.20 11.81
N PHE A 324 3.17 -10.15 12.38
CA PHE A 324 2.42 -10.29 13.63
C PHE A 324 1.19 -11.20 13.44
N SER A 325 0.39 -10.98 12.40
CA SER A 325 -0.81 -11.78 12.17
C SER A 325 -0.54 -13.22 11.73
N GLU A 326 0.60 -13.48 11.07
CA GLU A 326 0.97 -14.81 10.54
C GLU A 326 1.91 -15.61 11.44
N ASP A 327 2.18 -15.16 12.67
CA ASP A 327 2.92 -15.98 13.62
C ASP A 327 2.15 -17.28 13.90
N PRO A 328 2.70 -18.46 13.57
CA PRO A 328 1.91 -19.69 13.54
C PRO A 328 1.37 -20.08 14.92
N GLN A 329 2.12 -19.80 15.99
CA GLN A 329 1.70 -20.16 17.35
C GLN A 329 0.65 -19.19 17.89
N ARG A 330 0.87 -17.88 17.74
CA ARG A 330 -0.11 -16.86 18.14
C ARG A 330 -1.40 -17.02 17.36
N LYS A 331 -1.31 -17.12 16.03
CA LYS A 331 -2.47 -17.26 15.13
C LYS A 331 -3.28 -18.50 15.49
N TRP A 332 -2.63 -19.67 15.59
CA TRP A 332 -3.31 -20.92 15.94
C TRP A 332 -4.03 -20.84 17.30
N LYS A 333 -3.36 -20.33 18.34
CA LYS A 333 -3.96 -20.17 19.67
C LYS A 333 -5.15 -19.22 19.65
N HIS A 334 -4.98 -18.04 19.07
CA HIS A 334 -6.02 -17.01 19.06
C HIS A 334 -7.23 -17.42 18.21
N GLU A 335 -7.01 -17.89 16.97
CA GLU A 335 -8.10 -18.32 16.09
C GLU A 335 -8.87 -19.51 16.68
N THR A 336 -8.18 -20.48 17.30
CA THR A 336 -8.85 -21.59 17.97
C THR A 336 -9.69 -21.10 19.16
N ALA A 337 -9.16 -20.16 19.95
CA ALA A 337 -9.88 -19.61 21.09
C ALA A 337 -11.12 -18.82 20.67
N VAL A 338 -11.03 -17.98 19.63
CA VAL A 338 -12.16 -17.22 19.08
C VAL A 338 -13.19 -18.14 18.41
N LEU A 339 -12.75 -19.20 17.74
CA LEU A 339 -13.67 -20.19 17.16
C LEU A 339 -14.47 -20.92 18.24
N ILE A 340 -13.87 -21.20 19.39
CA ILE A 340 -14.57 -21.79 20.55
C ILE A 340 -15.65 -20.83 21.06
N ASP A 341 -15.36 -19.52 21.17
CA ASP A 341 -16.38 -18.52 21.56
C ASP A 341 -17.52 -18.46 20.53
N ALA A 342 -17.21 -18.45 19.23
CA ALA A 342 -18.22 -18.45 18.17
C ALA A 342 -19.10 -19.72 18.20
N LEU A 343 -18.52 -20.88 18.50
CA LEU A 343 -19.28 -22.12 18.71
C LEU A 343 -20.15 -22.05 19.96
N GLN A 344 -19.67 -21.42 21.03
CA GLN A 344 -20.45 -21.23 22.26
C GLN A 344 -21.67 -20.34 22.00
N GLU A 345 -21.50 -19.24 21.26
CA GLU A 345 -22.60 -18.37 20.84
C GLU A 345 -23.61 -19.13 19.97
N ALA A 346 -23.15 -19.91 18.99
CA ALA A 346 -24.01 -20.72 18.13
C ALA A 346 -24.81 -21.77 18.92
N VAL A 347 -24.19 -22.43 19.92
CA VAL A 347 -24.87 -23.37 20.82
C VAL A 347 -25.90 -22.65 21.68
N GLN A 348 -25.58 -21.46 22.20
CA GLN A 348 -26.53 -20.66 22.98
C GLN A 348 -27.75 -20.27 22.14
N HIS A 349 -27.54 -19.81 20.90
CA HIS A 349 -28.64 -19.53 19.98
C HIS A 349 -29.48 -20.77 19.67
N GLY A 350 -28.85 -21.92 19.43
CA GLY A 350 -29.56 -23.18 19.22
C GLY A 350 -30.40 -23.61 20.42
N ALA A 351 -29.87 -23.46 21.64
CA ALA A 351 -30.56 -23.79 22.88
C ALA A 351 -31.82 -22.92 23.10
N VAL A 352 -31.74 -21.63 22.75
CA VAL A 352 -32.90 -20.73 22.79
C VAL A 352 -33.96 -21.16 21.78
N GLU A 353 -33.56 -21.46 20.54
CA GLU A 353 -34.51 -21.87 19.49
C GLU A 353 -35.18 -23.21 19.81
N ASP A 354 -34.47 -24.17 20.43
CA ASP A 354 -35.05 -25.43 20.89
C ASP A 354 -36.06 -25.22 22.04
N ASP A 355 -35.77 -24.33 23.00
CA ASP A 355 -36.68 -23.98 24.09
C ASP A 355 -37.93 -23.25 23.58
N VAL A 356 -37.77 -22.30 22.65
CA VAL A 356 -38.90 -21.64 21.97
C VAL A 356 -39.77 -22.68 21.27
N ARG A 357 -39.15 -23.56 20.47
CA ARG A 357 -39.87 -24.60 19.73
C ARG A 357 -40.63 -25.54 20.66
N TRP A 358 -40.02 -25.96 21.77
CA TRP A 358 -40.63 -26.84 22.75
C TRP A 358 -41.83 -26.18 23.44
N ASN A 359 -41.65 -24.95 23.93
CA ASN A 359 -42.71 -24.20 24.61
C ASN A 359 -43.86 -23.82 23.67
N THR A 360 -43.56 -23.43 22.43
CA THR A 360 -44.59 -23.16 21.40
C THR A 360 -45.33 -24.44 21.04
N ALA A 361 -44.65 -25.60 20.91
CA ALA A 361 -45.31 -26.88 20.67
C ALA A 361 -46.24 -27.26 21.83
N MET A 362 -45.79 -27.11 23.07
CA MET A 362 -46.61 -27.33 24.28
C MET A 362 -47.82 -26.39 24.32
N SER A 363 -47.63 -25.10 24.03
CA SER A 363 -48.71 -24.11 23.95
C SER A 363 -49.74 -24.48 22.87
N ARG A 364 -49.28 -24.92 21.69
CA ARG A 364 -50.16 -25.40 20.61
C ARG A 364 -50.92 -26.67 20.97
N THR A 365 -50.28 -27.61 21.67
CA THR A 365 -50.96 -28.79 22.19
C THR A 365 -52.02 -28.42 23.22
N ALA A 366 -51.71 -27.50 24.14
CA ALA A 366 -52.66 -27.01 25.14
C ALA A 366 -53.85 -26.26 24.50
N ASP A 367 -53.59 -25.38 23.52
CA ASP A 367 -54.63 -24.70 22.72
C ASP A 367 -55.47 -25.73 21.94
N GLY A 368 -54.83 -26.76 21.37
CA GLY A 368 -55.50 -27.88 20.71
C GLY A 368 -56.40 -28.68 21.65
N MET A 369 -55.95 -28.96 22.89
CA MET A 369 -56.71 -29.69 23.91
C MET A 369 -57.86 -28.86 24.49
N ALA A 370 -57.64 -27.57 24.76
CA ALA A 370 -58.66 -26.64 25.24
C ALA A 370 -59.75 -26.37 24.19
N ASN A 371 -59.41 -26.57 22.92
CA ASN A 371 -60.31 -26.45 21.79
C ASN A 371 -60.56 -27.80 21.09
N ILE A 372 -60.42 -28.94 21.79
CA ILE A 372 -61.02 -30.20 21.33
C ILE A 372 -62.52 -29.94 21.29
N ASP A 373 -63.01 -29.75 20.08
CA ASP A 373 -64.43 -29.59 19.85
C ASP A 373 -65.13 -30.89 20.27
N GLU A 374 -66.18 -30.74 21.07
CA GLU A 374 -67.14 -31.76 21.47
C GLU A 374 -68.00 -32.19 20.25
N SER A 375 -67.44 -32.14 19.04
CA SER A 375 -68.10 -32.41 17.76
C SER A 375 -67.79 -33.79 17.19
N GLN A 376 -67.13 -34.68 17.96
CA GLN A 376 -67.20 -36.12 17.70
C GLN A 376 -68.52 -36.77 18.19
N SER A 377 -69.57 -35.98 18.44
CA SER A 377 -70.92 -36.50 18.33
C SER A 377 -71.29 -36.57 16.85
N VAL A 378 -71.47 -37.79 16.34
CA VAL A 378 -71.82 -38.15 14.93
C VAL A 378 -73.26 -37.72 14.57
N ALA A 379 -73.79 -36.68 15.21
CA ALA A 379 -75.22 -36.36 15.20
C ALA A 379 -75.61 -35.11 14.40
N ASP A 380 -74.79 -34.63 13.44
CA ASP A 380 -75.29 -33.52 12.60
C ASP A 380 -74.68 -33.35 11.19
N ALA A 381 -74.55 -34.45 10.44
CA ALA A 381 -74.26 -34.35 9.00
C ALA A 381 -75.43 -33.69 8.20
N GLY A 382 -76.63 -33.57 8.79
CA GLY A 382 -77.82 -32.99 8.17
C GLY A 382 -77.92 -31.46 8.25
N SER A 383 -77.58 -30.85 9.39
CA SER A 383 -77.56 -29.39 9.55
C SER A 383 -76.38 -28.71 8.83
N TYR A 384 -75.28 -29.45 8.68
CA TYR A 384 -74.08 -28.98 7.97
C TYR A 384 -74.33 -28.65 6.49
N LEU A 385 -75.21 -29.38 5.81
CA LEU A 385 -75.56 -29.16 4.41
C LEU A 385 -76.64 -28.08 4.23
N TRP A 386 -77.56 -27.94 5.19
CA TRP A 386 -78.67 -26.96 5.15
C TRP A 386 -78.21 -25.53 5.43
N THR A 387 -77.27 -25.34 6.36
CA THR A 387 -76.75 -24.01 6.75
C THR A 387 -75.83 -23.40 5.68
N SER A 388 -75.20 -24.22 4.85
CA SER A 388 -74.40 -23.76 3.70
C SER A 388 -75.24 -23.27 2.51
N MET A 389 -76.55 -23.54 2.48
CA MET A 389 -77.42 -23.26 1.32
C MET A 389 -78.47 -22.15 1.51
N THR A 390 -78.43 -21.37 2.61
CA THR A 390 -79.36 -20.24 2.85
C THR A 390 -78.64 -18.90 3.09
N GLU A 391 -79.28 -17.78 2.74
CA GLU A 391 -78.75 -16.39 2.66
C GLU A 391 -78.18 -15.79 3.97
N GLY A 392 -78.03 -16.57 5.05
CA GLY A 392 -77.29 -16.23 6.28
C GLY A 392 -75.77 -16.51 6.22
N SER A 393 -75.26 -16.99 5.09
CA SER A 393 -73.91 -17.53 4.96
C SER A 393 -72.77 -16.50 5.10
N GLN A 394 -72.97 -15.23 4.74
CA GLN A 394 -71.90 -14.22 4.82
C GLN A 394 -71.61 -13.72 6.25
N ALA A 395 -72.64 -13.56 7.08
CA ALA A 395 -72.46 -13.07 8.46
C ALA A 395 -71.81 -14.14 9.35
N ALA A 396 -72.28 -15.39 9.25
CA ALA A 396 -71.66 -16.52 9.94
C ALA A 396 -70.22 -16.79 9.45
N MET A 397 -69.94 -16.61 8.15
CA MET A 397 -68.57 -16.67 7.60
C MET A 397 -67.68 -15.55 8.15
N ARG A 398 -68.16 -14.30 8.21
CA ARG A 398 -67.42 -13.15 8.78
C ARG A 398 -67.13 -13.34 10.27
N GLU A 399 -68.07 -13.86 11.04
CA GLU A 399 -67.87 -14.14 12.46
C GLU A 399 -66.83 -15.26 12.68
N ARG A 400 -66.85 -16.31 11.87
CA ARG A 400 -65.82 -17.37 11.89
C ARG A 400 -64.44 -16.82 11.51
N ILE A 401 -64.35 -16.00 10.47
CA ILE A 401 -63.09 -15.34 10.07
C ILE A 401 -62.58 -14.41 11.17
N ALA A 402 -63.45 -13.62 11.81
CA ALA A 402 -63.08 -12.73 12.92
C ALA A 402 -62.59 -13.53 14.15
N LYS A 403 -63.26 -14.63 14.51
CA LYS A 403 -62.82 -15.53 15.58
C LYS A 403 -61.49 -16.21 15.26
N GLN A 404 -61.28 -16.61 14.00
CA GLN A 404 -60.02 -17.19 13.55
C GLN A 404 -58.88 -16.15 13.59
N GLN A 405 -59.11 -14.92 13.12
CA GLN A 405 -58.14 -13.83 13.20
C GLN A 405 -57.78 -13.46 14.64
N GLN A 406 -58.76 -13.39 15.55
CA GLN A 406 -58.51 -13.17 16.97
C GLN A 406 -57.66 -14.29 17.59
N ARG A 407 -57.91 -15.55 17.21
CA ARG A 407 -57.11 -16.70 17.65
C ARG A 407 -55.68 -16.63 17.11
N GLU A 408 -55.51 -16.27 15.85
CA GLU A 408 -54.20 -16.09 15.23
C GLU A 408 -53.42 -14.94 15.90
N GLN A 409 -54.08 -13.83 16.22
CA GLN A 409 -53.48 -12.73 16.98
C GLN A 409 -53.09 -13.15 18.41
N ALA A 410 -53.95 -13.88 19.11
CA ALA A 410 -53.64 -14.39 20.44
C ALA A 410 -52.47 -15.39 20.42
N ARG A 411 -52.42 -16.28 19.42
CA ARG A 411 -51.28 -17.19 19.19
C ARG A 411 -50.00 -16.43 18.90
N ALA A 412 -50.05 -15.40 18.06
CA ALA A 412 -48.88 -14.57 17.76
C ALA A 412 -48.37 -13.83 19.00
N GLN A 413 -49.27 -13.32 19.85
CA GLN A 413 -48.90 -12.69 21.12
C GLN A 413 -48.28 -13.68 22.11
N GLU A 414 -48.80 -14.91 22.17
CA GLU A 414 -48.27 -15.95 23.04
C GLU A 414 -46.91 -16.48 22.54
N ASP A 415 -46.76 -16.72 21.25
CA ASP A 415 -45.47 -17.08 20.63
C ASP A 415 -44.41 -15.99 20.87
N ALA A 416 -44.80 -14.70 20.82
CA ALA A 416 -43.92 -13.59 21.14
C ALA A 416 -43.48 -13.58 22.63
N ARG A 417 -44.40 -13.85 23.56
CA ARG A 417 -44.08 -13.97 25.00
C ARG A 417 -43.17 -15.15 25.30
N ILE A 418 -43.40 -16.29 24.66
CA ILE A 418 -42.55 -17.48 24.77
C ILE A 418 -41.14 -17.12 24.33
N ARG A 419 -41.00 -16.46 23.18
CA ARG A 419 -39.71 -16.03 22.66
C ARG A 419 -39.00 -15.05 23.60
N GLU A 420 -39.69 -14.01 24.05
CA GLU A 420 -39.13 -13.03 25.00
C GLU A 420 -38.62 -13.70 26.28
N ARG A 421 -39.38 -14.67 26.81
CA ARG A 421 -38.97 -15.44 27.99
C ARG A 421 -37.74 -16.32 27.72
N SER A 422 -37.69 -17.01 26.59
CA SER A 422 -36.55 -17.86 26.22
C SER A 422 -35.30 -17.04 25.94
N GLU A 423 -35.43 -15.88 25.30
CA GLU A 423 -34.34 -14.91 25.09
C GLU A 423 -33.84 -14.32 26.43
N ALA A 424 -34.74 -13.98 27.35
CA ALA A 424 -34.37 -13.52 28.69
C ALA A 424 -33.60 -14.60 29.49
N ASN A 425 -33.83 -15.88 29.18
CA ASN A 425 -33.14 -17.01 29.80
C ASN A 425 -31.96 -17.56 28.96
N ALA A 426 -31.58 -16.89 27.88
CA ALA A 426 -30.59 -17.39 26.91
C ALA A 426 -29.26 -17.77 27.56
N ALA A 427 -28.79 -16.98 28.53
CA ALA A 427 -27.53 -17.25 29.22
C ALA A 427 -27.56 -18.56 30.02
N ALA A 428 -28.68 -18.90 30.68
CA ALA A 428 -28.78 -20.13 31.45
C ALA A 428 -28.97 -21.35 30.55
N LEU A 429 -29.84 -21.24 29.52
CA LEU A 429 -30.05 -22.28 28.52
C LEU A 429 -28.74 -22.61 27.78
N GLY A 430 -28.04 -21.57 27.31
CA GLY A 430 -26.75 -21.72 26.65
C GLY A 430 -25.69 -22.31 27.57
N LYS A 431 -25.61 -21.88 28.84
CA LYS A 431 -24.65 -22.43 29.81
C LYS A 431 -24.90 -23.91 30.09
N GLU A 432 -26.16 -24.33 30.21
CA GLU A 432 -26.50 -25.73 30.45
C GLU A 432 -26.12 -26.60 29.25
N GLU A 433 -26.49 -26.16 28.04
CA GLU A 433 -26.15 -26.87 26.81
C GLU A 433 -24.63 -26.90 26.55
N TRP A 434 -23.92 -25.82 26.86
CA TRP A 434 -22.48 -25.72 26.65
C TRP A 434 -21.65 -26.64 27.55
N LYS A 435 -22.16 -27.05 28.73
CA LYS A 435 -21.44 -27.98 29.65
C LYS A 435 -20.99 -29.27 28.98
N LYS A 436 -21.68 -29.71 27.93
CA LYS A 436 -21.36 -30.94 27.17
C LYS A 436 -20.00 -30.85 26.46
N TYR A 437 -19.52 -29.63 26.18
CA TYR A 437 -18.34 -29.36 25.38
C TYR A 437 -17.10 -28.97 26.19
N THR A 438 -17.26 -28.57 27.46
CA THR A 438 -16.15 -28.08 28.32
C THR A 438 -15.05 -29.12 28.57
N LYS A 439 -15.32 -30.41 28.35
CA LYS A 439 -14.32 -31.49 28.46
C LYS A 439 -13.32 -31.54 27.30
N TYR A 440 -13.59 -30.86 26.18
CA TYR A 440 -12.74 -30.93 24.97
C TYR A 440 -11.66 -29.85 24.92
N PHE A 441 -11.68 -28.87 25.83
CA PHE A 441 -10.72 -27.78 25.86
C PHE A 441 -10.51 -27.26 27.29
N ASP A 442 -9.39 -26.56 27.52
CA ASP A 442 -9.16 -25.84 28.78
C ASP A 442 -9.81 -24.45 28.69
N GLN A 443 -10.92 -24.26 29.40
CA GLN A 443 -11.66 -23.00 29.41
C GLN A 443 -10.83 -21.85 29.99
N ASN A 444 -10.03 -22.08 31.02
CA ASN A 444 -9.22 -21.03 31.62
C ASN A 444 -8.09 -20.61 30.68
N ALA A 445 -7.48 -21.56 29.98
CA ALA A 445 -6.47 -21.26 28.96
C ALA A 445 -7.09 -20.50 27.77
N GLN A 446 -8.27 -20.91 27.31
CA GLN A 446 -8.99 -20.24 26.23
C GLN A 446 -9.31 -18.78 26.59
N ARG A 447 -9.90 -18.51 27.76
CA ARG A 447 -10.21 -17.14 28.20
C ARG A 447 -8.95 -16.31 28.39
N ARG A 448 -7.88 -16.89 28.94
CA ARG A 448 -6.57 -16.20 29.07
C ARG A 448 -6.04 -15.75 27.72
N VAL A 449 -6.16 -16.56 26.66
CA VAL A 449 -5.70 -16.19 25.32
C VAL A 449 -6.47 -14.98 24.78
N VAL A 450 -7.81 -14.99 24.89
CA VAL A 450 -8.68 -13.94 24.32
C VAL A 450 -8.65 -12.66 25.13
N GLU A 451 -8.71 -12.77 26.46
CA GLU A 451 -8.90 -11.62 27.36
C GLU A 451 -7.57 -10.98 27.80
N GLN A 452 -6.45 -11.72 27.74
CA GLN A 452 -5.17 -11.26 28.28
C GLN A 452 -4.00 -11.37 27.29
N GLU A 453 -3.64 -12.58 26.85
CA GLU A 453 -2.39 -12.80 26.09
C GLU A 453 -2.41 -12.08 24.75
N TYR A 454 -3.47 -12.25 23.95
CA TYR A 454 -3.55 -11.64 22.63
C TYR A 454 -3.67 -10.10 22.69
N PRO A 455 -4.55 -9.50 23.52
CA PRO A 455 -4.59 -8.05 23.69
C PRO A 455 -3.25 -7.45 24.14
N GLN A 456 -2.57 -8.07 25.11
CA GLN A 456 -1.24 -7.60 25.57
C GLN A 456 -0.18 -7.70 24.46
N GLN A 457 -0.19 -8.79 23.69
CA GLN A 457 0.73 -8.94 22.55
C GLN A 457 0.44 -7.93 21.45
N LEU A 458 -0.83 -7.64 21.17
CA LEU A 458 -1.26 -6.66 20.18
C LEU A 458 -0.89 -5.23 20.61
N GLU A 459 -1.12 -4.88 21.88
CA GLU A 459 -0.72 -3.59 22.44
C GLU A 459 0.82 -3.44 22.40
N ALA A 460 1.56 -4.45 22.87
CA ALA A 460 3.01 -4.44 22.82
C ALA A 460 3.54 -4.31 21.39
N PHE A 461 2.90 -4.96 20.41
CA PHE A 461 3.24 -4.81 18.99
C PHE A 461 2.94 -3.39 18.48
N GLY A 462 1.77 -2.84 18.80
CA GLY A 462 1.38 -1.48 18.46
C GLY A 462 2.38 -0.44 18.97
N THR A 463 2.74 -0.52 20.26
CA THR A 463 3.65 0.44 20.90
C THR A 463 5.12 0.25 20.49
N ASN A 464 5.61 -1.00 20.48
CA ASN A 464 7.04 -1.26 20.30
C ASN A 464 7.48 -1.40 18.84
N VAL A 465 6.53 -1.58 17.91
CA VAL A 465 6.83 -1.74 16.48
C VAL A 465 6.16 -0.66 15.65
N LEU A 466 4.82 -0.58 15.65
CA LEU A 466 4.11 0.32 14.75
C LEU A 466 4.35 1.79 15.10
N ALA A 467 4.15 2.19 16.36
CA ALA A 467 4.35 3.58 16.78
C ALA A 467 5.78 4.09 16.51
N LYS A 468 6.79 3.22 16.68
CA LYS A 468 8.20 3.56 16.37
C LYS A 468 8.46 3.75 14.87
N LEU A 469 7.75 3.04 14.00
CA LEU A 469 7.87 3.20 12.54
C LEU A 469 7.01 4.36 12.02
N ASP A 470 5.86 4.61 12.66
CA ASP A 470 4.95 5.68 12.29
C ASP A 470 5.52 7.07 12.56
N ALA A 471 6.32 7.25 13.62
CA ALA A 471 6.97 8.52 13.92
C ALA A 471 7.85 9.05 12.75
N PRO A 472 8.86 8.33 12.25
CA PRO A 472 9.64 8.79 11.09
C PRO A 472 8.82 8.78 9.78
N TYR A 473 7.83 7.89 9.63
CA TYR A 473 6.93 7.91 8.48
C TYR A 473 6.15 9.23 8.38
N ILE A 474 5.49 9.64 9.46
CA ILE A 474 4.76 10.92 9.53
C ILE A 474 5.71 12.10 9.37
N ALA A 475 6.93 12.02 9.92
CA ALA A 475 7.95 13.05 9.71
C ALA A 475 8.28 13.25 8.21
N TRP A 476 8.42 12.16 7.45
CA TRP A 476 8.61 12.23 5.99
C TRP A 476 7.37 12.78 5.26
N LEU A 477 6.15 12.40 5.67
CA LEU A 477 4.92 12.93 5.08
C LEU A 477 4.73 14.44 5.33
N LYS A 478 5.26 14.96 6.45
CA LYS A 478 5.27 16.39 6.82
C LYS A 478 6.52 17.14 6.33
N SER A 479 7.46 16.46 5.69
CA SER A 479 8.80 17.02 5.42
C SER A 479 8.79 18.13 4.36
N THR A 480 9.73 19.07 4.51
CA THR A 480 9.94 20.10 3.48
C THR A 480 10.43 19.47 2.18
N SER A 481 11.25 18.43 2.27
CA SER A 481 11.73 17.67 1.11
C SER A 481 10.58 17.06 0.30
N LEU A 482 9.56 16.46 0.93
CA LEU A 482 8.40 15.90 0.21
C LEU A 482 7.57 17.00 -0.46
N SER A 483 7.30 18.11 0.25
CA SER A 483 6.56 19.23 -0.34
C SER A 483 7.29 19.85 -1.52
N ASN A 484 8.61 20.06 -1.42
CA ASN A 484 9.44 20.52 -2.53
C ASN A 484 9.44 19.51 -3.69
N TYR A 485 9.60 18.23 -3.40
CA TYR A 485 9.54 17.18 -4.42
C TYR A 485 8.24 17.23 -5.22
N LEU A 486 7.09 17.28 -4.53
CA LEU A 486 5.77 17.29 -5.16
C LEU A 486 5.49 18.60 -5.92
N SER A 487 5.92 19.74 -5.41
CA SER A 487 5.68 21.06 -6.03
C SER A 487 6.62 21.41 -7.18
N HIS A 488 7.75 20.72 -7.30
CA HIS A 488 8.78 21.02 -8.31
C HIS A 488 8.85 20.00 -9.45
N ASN A 489 8.23 18.83 -9.31
CA ASN A 489 8.18 17.79 -10.34
C ASN A 489 6.83 17.69 -11.06
N PHE A 490 5.73 18.06 -10.39
CA PHE A 490 4.38 17.92 -10.92
C PHE A 490 3.81 19.25 -11.38
N ASP A 491 3.23 19.27 -12.57
CA ASP A 491 2.66 20.45 -13.18
C ASP A 491 1.19 20.63 -12.73
N PRO A 492 0.86 21.69 -11.98
CA PRO A 492 -0.50 21.91 -11.54
C PRO A 492 -1.45 22.35 -12.68
N ASN A 493 -0.93 22.63 -13.87
CA ASN A 493 -1.73 23.01 -15.03
C ASN A 493 -1.89 21.86 -16.04
N ALA A 494 -1.31 20.69 -15.76
CA ALA A 494 -1.41 19.52 -16.63
C ALA A 494 -2.15 18.37 -15.92
N LEU A 495 -3.31 17.98 -16.47
CA LEU A 495 -4.17 16.98 -15.87
C LEU A 495 -3.52 15.59 -15.74
N ASP A 496 -2.73 15.16 -16.73
CA ASP A 496 -1.98 13.89 -16.70
C ASP A 496 -0.91 13.88 -15.60
N SER A 497 -0.26 15.04 -15.36
CA SER A 497 0.65 15.22 -14.23
C SER A 497 -0.11 15.09 -12.92
N GLY A 498 -1.31 15.68 -12.86
CA GLY A 498 -2.24 15.55 -11.75
C GLY A 498 -2.67 14.12 -11.42
N ALA A 499 -3.01 13.32 -12.43
CA ALA A 499 -3.34 11.91 -12.26
C ALA A 499 -2.17 11.11 -11.66
N SER A 500 -0.97 11.40 -12.12
CA SER A 500 0.26 10.79 -11.60
C SER A 500 0.56 11.22 -10.16
N TYR A 501 0.28 12.48 -9.81
CA TYR A 501 0.38 12.99 -8.44
C TYR A 501 -0.53 12.19 -7.49
N THR A 502 -1.80 12.01 -7.87
CA THR A 502 -2.78 11.24 -7.08
C THR A 502 -2.40 9.77 -6.98
N ALA A 503 -1.84 9.18 -8.05
CA ALA A 503 -1.33 7.81 -8.02
C ALA A 503 -0.15 7.66 -7.05
N LEU A 504 0.78 8.61 -7.00
CA LEU A 504 1.89 8.61 -6.04
C LEU A 504 1.39 8.79 -4.60
N ALA A 505 0.46 9.73 -4.37
CA ALA A 505 -0.20 9.92 -3.07
C ALA A 505 -0.88 8.63 -2.58
N THR A 506 -1.58 7.93 -3.47
CA THR A 506 -2.22 6.64 -3.19
C THR A 506 -1.19 5.58 -2.78
N GLN A 507 -0.02 5.53 -3.42
CA GLN A 507 1.05 4.60 -3.07
C GLN A 507 1.63 4.92 -1.68
N MET A 508 1.89 6.20 -1.39
CA MET A 508 2.40 6.63 -0.07
C MET A 508 1.44 6.28 1.07
N LEU A 509 0.12 6.34 0.82
CA LEU A 509 -0.94 6.11 1.83
C LEU A 509 -1.53 4.71 1.82
N SER A 510 -1.02 3.80 0.98
CA SER A 510 -1.62 2.48 0.79
C SER A 510 -1.75 1.72 2.12
N SER A 511 -2.99 1.41 2.51
CA SER A 511 -3.34 0.71 3.76
C SER A 511 -2.77 1.33 5.04
N ALA A 512 -2.47 2.63 5.04
CA ALA A 512 -1.83 3.30 6.18
C ALA A 512 -2.83 3.83 7.21
N SER A 513 -4.07 4.15 6.80
CA SER A 513 -5.09 4.79 7.64
C SER A 513 -5.63 3.94 8.78
N GLY A 514 -5.33 2.64 8.82
CA GLY A 514 -5.67 1.78 9.96
C GLY A 514 -4.79 1.98 11.19
N ARG A 515 -3.72 2.77 11.11
CA ARG A 515 -2.80 3.05 12.23
C ARG A 515 -3.16 4.39 12.87
N GLY A 516 -3.43 4.41 14.18
CA GLY A 516 -4.00 5.57 14.89
C GLY A 516 -3.27 6.90 14.65
N ALA A 517 -1.94 6.95 14.85
CA ALA A 517 -1.19 8.18 14.63
C ALA A 517 -1.21 8.66 13.16
N VAL A 518 -1.30 7.74 12.20
CA VAL A 518 -1.43 8.08 10.78
C VAL A 518 -2.85 8.55 10.48
N PHE A 519 -3.86 7.91 11.08
CA PHE A 519 -5.26 8.33 10.99
C PHE A 519 -5.43 9.78 11.45
N ASP A 520 -4.90 10.12 12.63
CA ASP A 520 -4.96 11.48 13.19
C ASP A 520 -4.28 12.50 12.28
N TYR A 521 -3.10 12.15 11.74
CA TYR A 521 -2.42 12.99 10.76
C TYR A 521 -3.25 13.21 9.49
N LEU A 522 -3.92 12.18 8.98
CA LEU A 522 -4.75 12.29 7.78
C LEU A 522 -6.00 13.12 8.05
N LEU A 523 -6.59 13.01 9.24
CA LEU A 523 -7.70 13.84 9.70
C LEU A 523 -7.31 15.32 9.68
N GLU A 524 -6.17 15.67 10.28
CA GLU A 524 -5.61 17.03 10.23
C GLU A 524 -5.35 17.48 8.79
N SER A 525 -4.83 16.58 7.95
CA SER A 525 -4.44 16.91 6.57
C SER A 525 -5.64 17.20 5.67
N LEU A 526 -6.80 16.56 5.92
CA LEU A 526 -8.02 16.77 5.15
C LEU A 526 -8.61 18.19 5.31
N GLN A 527 -8.25 18.88 6.39
CA GLN A 527 -8.69 20.26 6.68
C GLN A 527 -7.77 21.32 6.05
N GLN A 528 -6.66 20.92 5.40
CA GLN A 528 -5.65 21.85 4.91
C GLN A 528 -6.00 22.46 3.55
N ASP A 529 -5.68 23.75 3.40
CA ASP A 529 -5.89 24.51 2.17
C ASP A 529 -5.05 23.93 1.00
N PRO A 530 -5.68 23.30 -0.02
CA PRO A 530 -5.01 22.72 -1.17
C PRO A 530 -4.36 23.78 -2.07
N SER A 531 -4.59 25.09 -1.87
CA SER A 531 -3.82 26.13 -2.55
C SER A 531 -2.35 26.14 -2.10
N LYS A 532 -2.06 25.61 -0.91
CA LYS A 532 -0.73 25.56 -0.32
C LYS A 532 0.03 24.30 -0.76
N PRO A 533 1.30 24.40 -1.20
CA PRO A 533 2.10 23.24 -1.65
C PRO A 533 2.29 22.13 -0.61
N GLU A 534 2.29 22.47 0.67
CA GLU A 534 2.43 21.54 1.80
C GLU A 534 1.18 20.67 2.03
N SER A 535 0.00 21.12 1.59
CA SER A 535 -1.29 20.44 1.72
C SER A 535 -1.47 19.33 0.69
N TRP A 536 -0.47 18.47 0.55
CA TRP A 536 -0.38 17.52 -0.56
C TRP A 536 -1.52 16.50 -0.59
N VAL A 537 -2.11 16.14 0.56
CA VAL A 537 -3.24 15.20 0.65
C VAL A 537 -4.48 15.78 -0.03
N THR A 538 -4.89 17.01 0.35
CA THR A 538 -6.04 17.68 -0.25
C THR A 538 -5.77 18.11 -1.69
N ARG A 539 -4.52 18.44 -2.03
CA ARG A 539 -4.11 18.60 -3.43
C ARG A 539 -4.29 17.34 -4.24
N ALA A 540 -3.90 16.17 -3.72
CA ALA A 540 -4.05 14.89 -4.42
C ALA A 540 -5.53 14.53 -4.67
N LEU A 541 -6.43 14.87 -3.75
CA LEU A 541 -7.88 14.73 -3.95
C LEU A 541 -8.38 15.60 -5.12
N ASN A 542 -7.75 16.75 -5.36
CA ASN A 542 -8.05 17.65 -6.46
C ASN A 542 -7.10 17.47 -7.67
N LEU A 543 -6.52 16.27 -7.85
CA LEU A 543 -5.57 15.94 -8.92
C LEU A 543 -4.40 16.92 -9.03
N ASN A 544 -4.02 17.61 -7.96
CA ASN A 544 -3.05 18.71 -8.00
C ASN A 544 -3.36 19.78 -9.09
N TYR A 545 -4.59 19.83 -9.62
CA TYR A 545 -4.93 20.58 -10.81
C TYR A 545 -5.48 21.95 -10.43
N ALA A 546 -4.75 23.01 -10.75
CA ALA A 546 -5.03 24.37 -10.30
C ALA A 546 -6.46 24.85 -10.63
N PRO A 547 -7.01 24.62 -11.85
CA PRO A 547 -8.40 24.98 -12.13
C PRO A 547 -9.41 24.23 -11.25
N LEU A 548 -9.15 22.96 -10.92
CA LEU A 548 -10.03 22.20 -10.03
C LEU A 548 -9.93 22.70 -8.59
N ILE A 549 -8.71 22.90 -8.08
CA ILE A 549 -8.45 23.48 -6.75
C ILE A 549 -9.14 24.85 -6.61
N GLN A 550 -9.02 25.71 -7.63
CA GLN A 550 -9.68 27.02 -7.62
C GLN A 550 -11.20 26.89 -7.63
N ALA A 551 -11.77 25.93 -8.37
CA ALA A 551 -13.21 25.74 -8.47
C ALA A 551 -13.84 25.10 -7.23
N THR A 552 -13.16 24.16 -6.57
CA THR A 552 -13.68 23.43 -5.40
C THR A 552 -13.41 24.20 -4.10
N TRP A 553 -12.18 24.70 -3.92
CA TRP A 553 -11.77 25.31 -2.66
C TRP A 553 -12.17 26.78 -2.54
N ASN A 554 -12.00 27.60 -3.58
CA ASN A 554 -12.36 29.02 -3.46
C ASN A 554 -13.88 29.24 -3.36
N ASP A 555 -14.70 28.36 -3.94
CA ASP A 555 -16.17 28.43 -3.78
C ASP A 555 -16.62 27.98 -2.38
N ALA A 556 -15.92 27.01 -1.77
CA ALA A 556 -16.15 26.61 -0.37
C ALA A 556 -15.67 27.71 0.60
N ALA A 557 -14.46 28.24 0.40
CA ALA A 557 -13.89 29.32 1.21
C ALA A 557 -14.67 30.65 1.12
N LYS A 558 -15.34 30.92 -0.02
CA LYS A 558 -16.25 32.08 -0.17
C LYS A 558 -17.58 31.92 0.55
N LYS A 559 -17.98 30.69 0.92
CA LYS A 559 -19.26 30.39 1.58
C LYS A 559 -19.13 30.12 3.08
N GLY A 560 -17.92 29.92 3.60
CA GLY A 560 -17.70 29.63 5.02
C GLY A 560 -17.89 30.86 5.91
N SER A 561 -19.05 30.97 6.55
CA SER A 561 -19.10 31.37 7.96
C SER A 561 -18.38 30.31 8.78
N GLU A 562 -17.70 30.74 9.85
CA GLU A 562 -17.13 29.86 10.86
C GLU A 562 -18.19 28.83 11.32
N THR A 563 -17.81 27.55 11.43
CA THR A 563 -18.44 26.44 12.20
C THR A 563 -19.12 25.25 11.50
N ASP A 564 -19.28 25.16 10.18
CA ASP A 564 -19.84 23.92 9.56
C ASP A 564 -18.77 22.93 9.03
N PRO A 565 -18.98 21.60 9.15
CA PRO A 565 -18.02 20.60 8.67
C PRO A 565 -17.79 20.75 7.16
N PHE A 566 -16.52 20.91 6.77
CA PHE A 566 -16.10 21.13 5.38
C PHE A 566 -16.45 19.94 4.46
N LEU A 567 -16.48 18.71 4.99
CA LEU A 567 -16.48 17.47 4.20
C LEU A 567 -17.81 17.07 3.52
N PRO A 568 -19.00 17.18 4.13
CA PRO A 568 -20.26 16.84 3.44
C PRO A 568 -20.54 17.76 2.24
N GLU A 569 -20.38 19.08 2.42
CA GLU A 569 -20.51 20.04 1.33
C GLU A 569 -19.39 19.90 0.30
N PHE A 570 -18.17 19.56 0.73
CA PHE A 570 -17.07 19.28 -0.17
C PHE A 570 -17.37 18.06 -1.03
N VAL A 571 -17.86 16.93 -0.51
CA VAL A 571 -18.12 15.73 -1.31
C VAL A 571 -19.20 15.96 -2.39
N GLU A 572 -20.30 16.61 -2.03
CA GLU A 572 -21.39 16.91 -2.99
C GLU A 572 -20.93 17.90 -4.07
N LYS A 573 -20.31 19.01 -3.67
CA LYS A 573 -19.79 20.03 -4.62
C LYS A 573 -18.58 19.52 -5.39
N PHE A 574 -17.75 18.67 -4.78
CA PHE A 574 -16.61 18.04 -5.43
C PHE A 574 -17.12 17.24 -6.61
N HIS A 575 -18.09 16.33 -6.44
CA HIS A 575 -18.62 15.55 -7.56
C HIS A 575 -19.09 16.43 -8.74
N ASP A 576 -19.85 17.49 -8.46
CA ASP A 576 -20.39 18.38 -9.49
C ASP A 576 -19.30 19.21 -10.19
N LYS A 577 -18.45 19.90 -9.42
CA LYS A 577 -17.35 20.71 -9.96
C LYS A 577 -16.28 19.85 -10.63
N PHE A 578 -16.03 18.67 -10.09
CA PHE A 578 -15.13 17.68 -10.65
C PHE A 578 -15.57 17.27 -12.05
N LYS A 579 -16.88 17.00 -12.23
CA LYS A 579 -17.44 16.70 -13.54
C LYS A 579 -17.27 17.89 -14.50
N ASP A 580 -17.65 19.09 -14.10
CA ASP A 580 -17.61 20.28 -14.96
C ASP A 580 -16.18 20.64 -15.40
N VAL A 581 -15.24 20.67 -14.45
CA VAL A 581 -13.84 21.06 -14.69
C VAL A 581 -13.12 20.00 -15.51
N LEU A 582 -13.37 18.71 -15.29
CA LEU A 582 -12.76 17.65 -16.10
C LEU A 582 -13.35 17.56 -17.50
N VAL A 583 -14.66 17.73 -17.67
CA VAL A 583 -15.27 17.77 -19.02
C VAL A 583 -14.69 18.95 -19.82
N ALA A 584 -14.52 20.11 -19.19
CA ALA A 584 -13.90 21.27 -19.83
C ALA A 584 -12.39 21.07 -20.10
N GLY A 585 -11.65 20.52 -19.14
CA GLY A 585 -10.20 20.34 -19.21
C GLY A 585 -9.72 19.18 -20.08
N ALA A 586 -10.51 18.11 -20.20
CA ALA A 586 -10.19 16.91 -20.97
C ALA A 586 -10.75 16.95 -22.42
N LYS A 587 -10.98 18.15 -22.97
CA LYS A 587 -11.58 18.35 -24.31
C LYS A 587 -12.92 17.62 -24.51
N GLY A 588 -13.70 17.43 -23.44
CA GLY A 588 -15.00 16.77 -23.47
C GLY A 588 -15.03 15.31 -23.03
N GLU A 589 -13.90 14.67 -22.70
CA GLU A 589 -13.87 13.24 -22.32
C GLU A 589 -13.36 13.02 -20.89
N LEU A 590 -14.27 12.70 -19.98
CA LEU A 590 -13.91 12.28 -18.62
C LEU A 590 -13.41 10.83 -18.68
N THR A 591 -12.08 10.66 -18.77
CA THR A 591 -11.50 9.33 -18.96
C THR A 591 -11.50 8.52 -17.65
N LYS A 592 -11.76 7.20 -17.76
CA LYS A 592 -11.76 6.23 -16.65
C LYS A 592 -10.51 6.27 -15.74
N PRO A 593 -9.29 6.52 -16.24
CA PRO A 593 -8.09 6.62 -15.40
C PRO A 593 -8.15 7.70 -14.30
N TYR A 594 -8.78 8.86 -14.56
CA TYR A 594 -8.82 9.96 -13.59
C TYR A 594 -9.76 9.67 -12.42
N THR A 595 -10.96 9.17 -12.72
CA THR A 595 -11.95 8.79 -11.71
C THR A 595 -11.48 7.61 -10.87
N ASP A 596 -10.83 6.62 -11.49
CA ASP A 596 -10.24 5.48 -10.78
C ASP A 596 -9.10 5.91 -9.84
N GLY A 597 -8.24 6.85 -10.27
CA GLY A 597 -7.17 7.40 -9.43
C GLY A 597 -7.70 8.02 -8.13
N ILE A 598 -8.72 8.87 -8.22
CA ILE A 598 -9.34 9.49 -7.03
C ILE A 598 -10.08 8.46 -6.19
N ALA A 599 -10.85 7.56 -6.81
CA ALA A 599 -11.57 6.53 -6.07
C ALA A 599 -10.63 5.67 -5.22
N ARG A 600 -9.44 5.33 -5.75
CA ARG A 600 -8.41 4.59 -5.01
C ARG A 600 -7.82 5.40 -3.87
N LEU A 601 -7.59 6.71 -4.04
CA LEU A 601 -7.12 7.58 -2.97
C LEU A 601 -8.18 7.73 -1.87
N MET A 602 -9.44 7.99 -2.26
CA MET A 602 -10.59 8.06 -1.36
C MET A 602 -10.75 6.78 -0.55
N TYR A 603 -10.52 5.61 -1.16
CA TYR A 603 -10.52 4.34 -0.43
C TYR A 603 -9.45 4.32 0.68
N GLN A 604 -8.22 4.81 0.42
CA GLN A 604 -7.20 4.91 1.46
C GLN A 604 -7.59 5.87 2.59
N LEU A 605 -8.37 6.92 2.29
CA LEU A 605 -8.81 7.96 3.21
C LEU A 605 -10.19 7.73 3.83
N SER A 606 -10.85 6.61 3.51
CA SER A 606 -12.24 6.34 3.88
C SER A 606 -12.49 6.43 5.38
N GLY A 607 -11.61 5.86 6.21
CA GLY A 607 -11.72 5.96 7.68
C GLY A 607 -11.76 7.41 8.17
N PRO A 608 -10.70 8.21 7.91
CA PRO A 608 -10.68 9.63 8.29
C PRO A 608 -11.85 10.44 7.73
N ILE A 609 -12.25 10.19 6.47
CA ILE A 609 -13.38 10.88 5.82
C ILE A 609 -14.70 10.55 6.52
N VAL A 610 -14.98 9.27 6.79
CA VAL A 610 -16.22 8.87 7.47
C VAL A 610 -16.31 9.47 8.86
N HIS A 611 -15.19 9.51 9.61
CA HIS A 611 -15.15 10.10 10.94
C HIS A 611 -15.54 11.59 10.95
N GLU A 612 -15.15 12.36 9.94
CA GLU A 612 -15.52 13.77 9.80
C GLU A 612 -16.99 13.98 9.40
N LEU A 613 -17.61 12.98 8.76
CA LEU A 613 -18.98 13.06 8.28
C LEU A 613 -20.04 12.71 9.36
N GLY A 614 -19.62 12.12 10.49
CA GLY A 614 -20.50 11.70 11.58
C GLY A 614 -20.83 10.22 11.55
#